data_AF-A0A1N6FVE6-F1
#
_entry.id   AF-A0A1N6FVE6-F1
#
_cell.length_a   1.000
_cell.length_b   1.000
_cell.length_c   1.000
_cell.angle_alpha   90.00
_cell.angle_beta   90.00
_cell.angle_gamma   90.00
#
_symmetry.space_group_name_H-M   'P 1'
#
loop_
_entity.id
_entity.type
_entity.pdbx_description
1 polymer ?
#
loop_
_entity_poly.entity_id
_entity_poly.type
_entity_poly.pdbx_seq_one_letter_code
_entity_poly.pdbx_strand_id
1 'polypeptide(L)' 'MNNFFNLQHPWFGPLWRRVLVTALCFAWAAFELAMGSPGWALLFAAAGAWCGYQFFVVWEDPGEGDG' A
#
# COMPACT_ATOMS: atom_id res chain seq x y z
N MET A 1 -13.55 -0.81 -22.44
CA MET A 1 -12.10 -1.09 -22.33
C MET A 1 -11.84 -1.50 -20.89
N ASN A 2 -11.37 -2.72 -20.68
CA ASN A 2 -11.60 -3.48 -19.45
C ASN A 2 -10.64 -3.05 -18.33
N ASN A 3 -11.22 -2.54 -17.24
CA ASN A 3 -10.52 -1.92 -16.12
C ASN A 3 -10.02 -2.96 -15.09
N PHE A 4 -9.14 -3.88 -15.52
CA PHE A 4 -8.64 -4.97 -14.67
C PHE A 4 -7.66 -4.53 -13.56
N PHE A 5 -7.13 -3.31 -13.63
CA PHE A 5 -6.22 -2.70 -12.65
C PHE A 5 -6.88 -1.56 -11.86
N ASN A 6 -8.19 -1.65 -11.61
CA ASN A 6 -8.90 -0.60 -10.89
C ASN A 6 -8.74 -0.76 -9.37
N LEU A 7 -7.71 -0.12 -8.80
CA LEU A 7 -7.50 0.01 -7.35
C LEU A 7 -8.56 0.92 -6.67
N GLN A 8 -9.40 1.61 -7.45
CA GLN A 8 -10.55 2.37 -6.94
C GLN A 8 -11.78 1.48 -6.74
N HIS A 9 -11.59 0.30 -6.15
CA HIS A 9 -12.70 -0.51 -5.67
C HIS A 9 -13.16 0.06 -4.31
N PRO A 10 -14.46 0.23 -4.04
CA PRO A 10 -14.98 0.79 -2.77
C PRO A 10 -14.51 0.05 -1.51
N TRP A 11 -13.93 -1.15 -1.68
CA TRP A 11 -13.26 -1.89 -0.62
C TRP A 11 -12.00 -1.20 -0.09
N PHE A 12 -11.25 -0.46 -0.91
CA PHE A 12 -10.12 0.38 -0.47
C PHE A 12 -10.53 1.81 -0.12
N GLY A 13 -11.83 2.14 -0.13
CA GLY A 13 -12.34 3.44 0.29
C GLY A 13 -11.87 3.88 1.68
N PRO A 14 -11.94 3.05 2.74
CA PRO A 14 -11.57 3.49 4.08
C PRO A 14 -10.05 3.43 4.28
N LEU A 15 -9.47 4.60 4.59
CA LEU A 15 -8.03 4.84 4.81
C LEU A 15 -7.36 3.78 5.70
N TRP A 16 -8.05 3.30 6.75
CA TRP A 16 -7.49 2.31 7.67
C TRP A 16 -7.05 1.00 7.01
N ARG A 17 -7.70 0.54 5.93
CA ARG A 17 -7.33 -0.69 5.21
C ARG A 17 -6.01 -0.50 4.49
N ARG A 18 -5.81 0.69 3.91
CA ARG A 18 -4.57 1.08 3.24
C ARG A 18 -3.42 1.15 4.24
N VAL A 19 -3.67 1.76 5.40
CA VAL A 19 -2.67 1.83 6.47
C VAL A 19 -2.32 0.42 6.98
N LEU A 20 -3.31 -0.44 7.23
CA LEU A 20 -3.08 -1.80 7.70
C LEU A 20 -2.26 -2.64 6.72
N VAL A 21 -2.58 -2.59 5.42
CA VAL A 21 -1.84 -3.35 4.40
C VAL A 21 -0.40 -2.84 4.29
N THR A 22 -0.20 -1.51 4.23
CA THR A 22 1.14 -0.92 4.18
C THR A 22 1.95 -1.26 5.42
N ALA A 23 1.36 -1.12 6.62
CA ALA A 23 2.01 -1.46 7.88
C ALA A 23 2.36 -2.95 7.98
N LEU A 24 1.49 -3.84 7.49
CA LEU A 24 1.74 -5.27 7.47
C LEU A 24 2.93 -5.62 6.58
N CYS A 25 3.04 -5.01 5.38
CA CYS A 25 4.20 -5.21 4.50
C CYS A 25 5.50 -4.76 5.15
N PHE A 26 5.51 -3.60 5.82
CA PHE A 26 6.69 -3.11 6.53
C PHE A 26 7.04 -3.96 7.76
N ALA A 27 6.05 -4.40 8.52
CA ALA A 27 6.24 -5.30 9.65
C ALA A 27 6.84 -6.64 9.19
N TRP A 28 6.35 -7.18 8.06
CA TRP A 28 6.89 -8.40 7.47
C TRP A 28 8.33 -8.21 6.98
N ALA A 29 8.62 -7.09 6.33
CA ALA A 29 9.99 -6.76 5.91
C ALA A 29 10.95 -6.70 7.11
N ALA A 30 10.56 -6.07 8.22
CA ALA A 30 11.36 -6.02 9.44
C ALA A 30 11.56 -7.41 10.07
N PHE A 31 10.52 -8.24 10.04
CA PHE A 31 10.60 -9.63 10.51
C PHE A 31 11.55 -10.49 9.68
N GLU A 32 11.51 -10.39 8.35
CA GLU A 32 12.45 -11.07 7.45
C GLU A 32 13.90 -10.57 7.64
N LEU A 33 14.10 -9.27 7.86
CA LEU A 33 15.43 -8.76 8.23
C LEU A 33 15.95 -9.42 9.52
N ALA A 34 15.08 -9.62 10.51
CA ALA A 34 15.44 -10.28 11.76
C ALA A 34 15.70 -11.80 11.57
N MET A 35 15.05 -12.45 10.61
CA MET A 35 15.29 -13.87 10.27
C MET A 35 16.46 -14.10 9.32
N GLY A 36 17.13 -13.04 8.83
CA GLY A 36 18.33 -13.15 8.02
C GLY A 36 18.08 -13.36 6.53
N SER A 37 16.90 -12.98 6.02
CA SER A 37 16.48 -13.09 4.61
C SER A 37 16.39 -11.70 3.94
N PRO A 38 17.53 -11.00 3.75
CA PRO A 38 17.55 -9.62 3.29
C PRO A 38 16.95 -9.41 1.89
N GLY A 39 17.02 -10.41 1.00
CA GLY A 39 16.40 -10.32 -0.32
C GLY A 39 14.87 -10.20 -0.25
N TRP A 40 14.23 -11.03 0.57
CA TRP A 40 12.78 -10.99 0.78
C TRP A 40 12.36 -9.75 1.54
N ALA A 41 13.13 -9.36 2.56
CA ALA A 41 12.92 -8.11 3.27
C ALA A 41 12.91 -6.89 2.33
N LEU A 42 13.85 -6.80 1.40
CA LEU A 42 13.93 -5.69 0.45
C LEU A 42 12.69 -5.64 -0.45
N LEU A 43 12.22 -6.80 -0.93
CA LEU A 43 11.01 -6.90 -1.75
C LEU A 43 9.76 -6.42 -0.99
N PHE A 44 9.57 -6.88 0.25
CA PHE A 44 8.43 -6.46 1.07
C PHE A 44 8.54 -4.99 1.51
N ALA A 45 9.74 -4.49 1.77
CA ALA A 45 9.97 -3.08 2.07
C ALA A 45 9.65 -2.19 0.86
N ALA A 46 10.10 -2.58 -0.34
CA ALA A 46 9.79 -1.88 -1.57
C ALA A 46 8.29 -1.92 -1.89
N ALA A 47 7.63 -3.07 -1.68
CA ALA A 47 6.19 -3.21 -1.86
C ALA A 47 5.40 -2.34 -0.86
N GLY A 48 5.79 -2.34 0.42
CA GLY A 48 5.20 -1.48 1.45
C GLY A 48 5.38 0.00 1.12
N ALA A 49 6.57 0.40 0.66
CA ALA A 49 6.83 1.78 0.23
C ALA A 49 5.98 2.18 -0.99
N TRP A 50 5.82 1.28 -1.97
CA TRP A 50 4.96 1.51 -3.13
C TRP A 50 3.48 1.63 -2.74
N CYS A 51 2.98 0.76 -1.85
CA CYS A 51 1.62 0.88 -1.30
C CYS A 51 1.43 2.20 -0.55
N GLY A 52 2.41 2.60 0.27
CA GLY A 52 2.40 3.90 0.95
C GLY A 52 2.34 5.06 -0.05
N TYR A 53 3.19 5.05 -1.07
CA TYR A 53 3.21 6.07 -2.11
C TYR A 53 1.87 6.16 -2.87
N GLN A 54 1.32 5.03 -3.28
CA GLN A 54 0.02 4.98 -3.99
C GLN A 54 -1.15 5.46 -3.13
N PHE A 55 -1.15 5.12 -1.83
CA PHE A 55 -2.27 5.43 -0.95
C PHE A 55 -2.22 6.81 -0.30
N PHE A 56 -1.03 7.41 -0.16
CA PHE A 56 -0.86 8.70 0.53
C PHE A 56 -0.34 9.83 -0.36
N VAL A 57 0.32 9.54 -1.49
CA VAL A 57 0.88 10.57 -2.39
C VAL A 57 0.08 10.67 -3.68
N VAL A 58 -0.26 9.53 -4.29
CA VAL A 58 -0.99 9.48 -5.57
C VAL A 58 -2.51 9.46 -5.35
N TRP A 59 -2.98 9.22 -4.13
CA TRP A 59 -4.41 9.12 -3.87
C TRP A 59 -5.09 10.48 -4.02
N GLU A 60 -5.83 10.64 -5.12
CA GLU A 60 -6.84 11.69 -5.28
C GLU A 60 -8.09 11.28 -4.51
N ASP A 61 -8.49 12.11 -3.54
CA ASP A 61 -9.75 11.96 -2.85
C ASP A 61 -10.90 12.30 -3.83
N PRO A 62 -11.83 11.38 -4.13
CA PRO A 62 -12.98 11.69 -4.97
C PRO A 62 -13.93 12.75 -4.39
N GLY A 63 -13.70 13.28 -3.18
CA GLY A 63 -14.50 14.31 -2.51
C GLY A 63 -13.97 15.75 -2.56
N GLU A 64 -12.84 16.04 -3.19
CA GLU A 64 -12.24 17.41 -3.22
C GLU A 64 -12.63 18.18 -4.51
N GLY A 65 -13.83 17.95 -5.05
CA GLY A 65 -14.29 18.46 -6.35
C GLY A 65 -15.43 19.49 -6.30
N ASP A 66 -15.90 19.87 -5.12
CA ASP A 66 -17.08 20.72 -4.92
C ASP A 66 -16.96 21.61 -3.67
N GLY A 67 -16.13 22.65 -3.80
CA GLY A 67 -16.13 23.86 -2.98
C GLY A 67 -16.60 25.08 -3.77
#